data_AF-A0A6A4RMM9-F1
#
_entry.id   AF-A0A6A4RMM9-F1
#
_cell.length_a   1.000
_cell.length_b   1.000
_cell.length_c   1.000
_cell.angle_alpha   90.00
_cell.angle_beta   90.00
_cell.angle_gamma   90.00
#
_symmetry.space_group_name_H-M   'P 1'
#
loop_
_entity.id
_entity.type
_entity.pdbx_description
1 polymer ?
#
loop_
_entity_poly.entity_id
_entity_poly.type
_entity_poly.pdbx_seq_one_letter_code
_entity_poly.pdbx_strand_id
1 'polypeptide(L)'
;MSAPMGMRLHYAFRSNLNGVLSLPEKLRQAGQQPLGFNGEPVDEPVVIGWMPAVSIYLKDPDGHSLEVLSILDETPDLDFGVRSYSDWITNRTKDGGVG
;
A
#
# COMPACT_ATOMS: atom_id res chain seq x y z
N MET A 1 20.96 -31.93 -12.85
CA MET A 1 21.42 -30.77 -12.04
C MET A 1 20.18 -30.04 -11.56
N SER A 2 20.03 -29.82 -10.26
CA SER A 2 18.96 -28.94 -9.74
C SER A 2 19.49 -27.50 -9.77
N ALA A 3 18.76 -26.59 -10.42
CA ALA A 3 19.05 -25.16 -10.33
C ALA A 3 18.65 -24.66 -8.93
N PRO A 4 19.35 -23.65 -8.37
CA PRO A 4 18.97 -23.10 -7.08
C PRO A 4 17.55 -22.54 -7.16
N MET A 5 16.68 -22.96 -6.23
CA MET A 5 15.34 -22.37 -6.07
C MET A 5 15.48 -21.06 -5.30
N GLY A 6 15.26 -19.93 -5.98
CA GLY A 6 15.14 -18.62 -5.33
C GLY A 6 13.75 -18.45 -4.72
N MET A 7 13.66 -18.17 -3.42
CA MET A 7 12.41 -17.79 -2.76
C MET A 7 12.24 -16.27 -2.77
N ARG A 8 11.05 -15.79 -3.12
CA ARG A 8 10.68 -14.38 -2.95
C ARG A 8 9.76 -14.25 -1.75
N LEU A 9 10.14 -13.41 -0.81
CA LEU A 9 9.43 -13.19 0.45
C LEU A 9 8.62 -11.91 0.40
N HIS A 10 7.73 -11.77 1.38
CA HIS A 10 6.95 -10.56 1.61
C HIS A 10 7.24 -10.06 3.04
N TYR A 11 7.62 -8.78 3.17
CA TYR A 11 7.91 -8.13 4.43
C TYR A 11 7.04 -6.88 4.58
N ALA A 12 6.35 -6.75 5.70
CA ALA A 12 5.50 -5.60 5.99
C ALA A 12 6.09 -4.75 7.13
N PHE A 13 6.18 -3.45 6.91
CA PHE A 13 6.65 -2.46 7.87
C PHE A 13 5.53 -1.51 8.22
N ARG A 14 5.29 -1.33 9.52
CA ARG A 14 4.34 -0.33 9.98
C ARG A 14 4.98 1.05 9.99
N SER A 15 4.27 2.03 9.47
CA SER A 15 4.60 3.45 9.57
C SER A 15 3.38 4.23 10.06
N ASN A 16 3.56 5.53 10.29
CA ASN A 16 2.42 6.43 10.44
C ASN A 16 1.86 6.82 9.06
N LEU A 17 0.62 7.35 9.04
CA LEU A 17 -0.08 7.67 7.80
C LEU A 17 0.70 8.63 6.89
N ASN A 18 1.23 9.73 7.43
CA ASN A 18 2.02 10.69 6.66
C ASN A 18 3.29 10.04 6.06
N GLY A 19 3.92 9.15 6.83
CA GLY A 19 5.03 8.33 6.38
C GLY A 19 4.68 7.57 5.09
N VAL A 20 3.57 6.84 5.08
CA VAL A 20 3.11 6.08 3.91
C VAL A 20 2.72 7.00 2.75
N LEU A 21 1.97 8.08 3.00
CA LEU A 21 1.53 9.02 1.96
C LEU A 21 2.70 9.73 1.26
N SER A 22 3.82 9.94 1.96
CA SER A 22 5.03 10.55 1.39
C SER A 22 5.91 9.58 0.59
N LEU A 23 5.69 8.26 0.69
CA LEU A 23 6.58 7.27 0.09
C LEU A 23 6.57 7.24 -1.44
N PRO A 24 5.43 7.36 -2.15
CA PRO A 24 5.44 7.31 -3.61
C PRO A 24 6.39 8.33 -4.24
N GLU A 25 6.41 9.56 -3.71
CA GLU A 25 7.35 10.60 -4.16
C GLU A 25 8.80 10.24 -3.84
N LYS A 26 9.10 9.83 -2.60
CA LYS A 26 10.45 9.43 -2.18
C LYS A 26 11.01 8.27 -3.00
N LEU A 27 10.16 7.28 -3.29
CA LEU A 27 10.53 6.13 -4.12
C LEU A 27 10.87 6.59 -5.54
N ARG A 28 10.02 7.42 -6.16
CA ARG A 28 10.30 7.98 -7.49
C ARG A 28 11.59 8.79 -7.53
N GLN A 29 11.85 9.63 -6.52
CA GLN A 29 13.10 10.39 -6.38
C GLN A 29 14.33 9.47 -6.24
N ALA A 30 14.16 8.30 -5.63
CA ALA A 30 15.19 7.27 -5.52
C ALA A 30 15.30 6.36 -6.76
N GLY A 31 14.52 6.60 -7.82
CA GLY A 31 14.49 5.77 -9.03
C GLY A 31 13.74 4.45 -8.87
N GLN A 32 12.95 4.30 -7.81
CA GLN A 32 12.16 3.10 -7.51
C GLN A 32 10.68 3.33 -7.87
N GLN A 33 10.07 2.39 -8.60
CA GLN A 33 8.64 2.43 -8.93
C GLN A 33 7.79 2.06 -7.69
N PRO A 34 6.87 2.94 -7.23
CA PRO A 34 5.85 2.56 -6.26
C PRO A 34 4.86 1.58 -6.88
N LEU A 35 4.47 0.57 -6.11
CA LEU A 35 3.58 -0.50 -6.53
C LEU A 35 2.33 -0.59 -5.63
N GLY A 36 1.24 -1.05 -6.22
CA GLY A 36 0.00 -1.40 -5.53
C GLY A 36 -0.04 -2.85 -5.07
N PHE A 37 -1.20 -3.28 -4.60
CA PHE A 37 -1.40 -4.55 -3.91
C PHE A 37 -1.05 -5.78 -4.77
N ASN A 38 -1.31 -5.73 -6.08
CA ASN A 38 -0.99 -6.83 -7.00
C ASN A 38 0.37 -6.62 -7.70
N GLY A 39 1.16 -5.62 -7.28
CA GLY A 39 2.44 -5.28 -7.89
C GLY A 39 2.34 -4.43 -9.16
N GLU A 40 1.17 -3.86 -9.44
CA GLU A 40 0.96 -2.88 -10.51
C GLU A 40 1.59 -1.53 -10.17
N PRO A 41 2.10 -0.76 -11.14
CA PRO A 41 2.54 0.61 -10.92
C PRO A 41 1.40 1.49 -10.39
N VAL A 42 1.67 2.30 -9.37
CA VAL A 42 0.70 3.25 -8.80
C VAL A 42 1.33 4.62 -8.57
N ASP A 43 0.49 5.66 -8.59
CA ASP A 43 0.91 7.03 -8.33
C ASP A 43 0.80 7.44 -6.86
N GLU A 44 -0.14 6.82 -6.13
CA GLU A 44 -0.45 7.02 -4.72
C GLU A 44 -0.64 5.66 -4.00
N PRO A 45 -0.66 5.63 -2.65
CA PRO A 45 -0.91 4.41 -1.90
C PRO A 45 -2.33 3.87 -2.10
N VAL A 46 -2.49 2.56 -1.91
CA VAL A 46 -3.78 1.90 -1.95
C VAL A 46 -4.33 1.71 -0.54
N VAL A 47 -5.64 1.53 -0.41
CA VAL A 47 -6.31 1.16 0.83
C VAL A 47 -6.90 -0.23 0.71
N ILE A 48 -6.64 -1.06 1.72
CA ILE A 48 -7.26 -2.38 1.89
C ILE A 48 -8.53 -2.20 2.74
N GLY A 49 -9.72 -2.28 2.14
CA GLY A 49 -10.97 -1.91 2.81
C GLY A 49 -11.37 -2.82 3.98
N TRP A 50 -11.16 -4.14 3.85
CA TRP A 50 -11.53 -5.12 4.89
C TRP A 50 -10.64 -5.03 6.15
N MET A 51 -9.45 -4.46 6.02
CA MET A 51 -8.53 -4.11 7.10
C MET A 51 -8.03 -2.70 6.79
N PRO A 52 -8.77 -1.65 7.17
CA PRO A 52 -8.50 -0.27 6.77
C PRO A 52 -7.02 0.09 6.97
N ALA A 53 -6.26 0.02 5.90
CA ALA A 53 -4.82 0.20 5.91
C ALA A 53 -4.39 0.84 4.61
N VAL A 54 -3.71 1.97 4.74
CA VAL A 54 -3.02 2.62 3.62
C VAL A 54 -1.71 1.89 3.43
N SER A 55 -1.49 1.32 2.25
CA SER A 55 -0.34 0.50 1.92
C SER A 55 0.31 0.96 0.63
N ILE A 56 1.65 0.88 0.59
CA ILE A 56 2.43 1.02 -0.63
C ILE A 56 3.44 -0.13 -0.70
N TYR A 57 3.68 -0.63 -1.91
CA TYR A 57 4.57 -1.75 -2.15
C TYR A 57 5.79 -1.32 -2.98
N LEU A 58 6.89 -2.02 -2.80
CA LEU A 58 8.09 -1.93 -3.63
C LEU A 58 8.78 -3.30 -3.73
N LYS A 59 9.71 -3.41 -4.68
CA LYS A 59 10.63 -4.54 -4.76
C LYS A 59 11.99 -4.12 -4.24
N ASP A 60 12.58 -4.94 -3.39
CA ASP A 60 14.01 -4.79 -3.06
C ASP A 60 14.89 -5.33 -4.21
N PRO A 61 16.22 -5.15 -4.15
CA PRO A 61 17.12 -5.62 -5.20
C PRO A 61 17.06 -7.13 -5.48
N ASP A 62 16.67 -7.94 -4.49
CA ASP A 62 16.52 -9.39 -4.61
C ASP A 62 15.13 -9.81 -5.13
N GLY A 63 14.24 -8.84 -5.35
CA GLY A 63 12.88 -9.04 -5.85
C GLY A 63 11.88 -9.47 -4.78
N HIS A 64 12.22 -9.35 -3.49
CA HIS A 64 11.26 -9.48 -2.40
C HIS A 64 10.26 -8.34 -2.44
N SER A 65 9.04 -8.62 -1.97
CA SER A 65 8.00 -7.60 -1.83
C SER A 65 8.14 -6.94 -0.47
N LEU A 66 8.32 -5.62 -0.44
CA LEU A 66 8.23 -4.84 0.77
C LEU A 66 6.90 -4.09 0.74
N GLU A 67 6.15 -4.15 1.83
CA GLU A 67 4.96 -3.33 2.08
C GLU A 67 5.28 -2.34 3.19
N VAL A 68 4.92 -1.08 3.00
CA VAL A 68 4.89 -0.11 4.10
C VAL A 68 3.45 0.35 4.28
N LEU A 69 2.92 0.18 5.49
CA LEU A 69 1.50 0.41 5.76
C LEU A 69 1.22 1.19 7.04
N SER A 70 0.07 1.87 7.04
CA SER A 70 -0.52 2.52 8.22
C SER A 70 -1.95 2.03 8.36
N ILE A 71 -2.26 1.42 9.50
CA ILE A 71 -3.63 1.05 9.88
C ILE A 71 -4.40 2.33 10.21
N LEU A 72 -5.59 2.47 9.65
CA LEU A 72 -6.53 3.56 9.88
C LEU A 72 -7.48 3.18 11.01
N ASP A 73 -7.81 4.15 11.86
CA ASP A 73 -8.82 3.99 12.92
C ASP A 73 -10.22 4.23 12.36
N GLU A 74 -10.62 3.37 11.43
CA GLU A 74 -11.88 3.46 10.69
C GLU A 74 -12.54 2.07 10.63
N THR A 75 -13.87 2.04 10.47
CA THR A 75 -14.61 0.77 10.38
C THR A 75 -14.27 0.02 9.09
N PRO A 76 -14.01 -1.30 9.08
CA PRO A 76 -13.82 -2.06 7.85
C PRO A 76 -14.95 -1.87 6.81
N ASP A 77 -14.57 -1.78 5.54
CA ASP A 77 -15.48 -1.74 4.39
C ASP A 77 -15.09 -2.84 3.40
N LEU A 78 -15.86 -3.93 3.41
CA LEU A 78 -15.63 -5.10 2.54
C LEU A 78 -15.92 -4.79 1.07
N ASP A 79 -16.91 -3.93 0.79
CA ASP A 79 -17.36 -3.61 -0.56
C ASP A 79 -16.42 -2.62 -1.25
N PHE A 80 -15.63 -1.87 -0.47
CA PHE A 80 -14.54 -1.04 -0.99
C PHE A 80 -13.49 -1.88 -1.72
N GLY A 81 -13.10 -3.04 -1.19
CA GLY A 81 -12.04 -3.87 -1.78
C GLY A 81 -10.65 -3.23 -1.63
N VAL A 82 -9.86 -3.19 -2.71
CA VAL A 82 -8.55 -2.50 -2.75
C VAL A 82 -8.55 -1.43 -3.83
N ARG A 83 -8.44 -0.15 -3.44
CA ARG A 83 -8.45 1.02 -4.36
C ARG A 83 -7.52 2.12 -3.85
N SER A 84 -7.47 3.27 -4.51
CA SER A 84 -6.60 4.37 -4.10
C SER A 84 -7.01 4.97 -2.74
N TYR A 85 -6.06 5.63 -2.07
CA TYR A 85 -6.35 6.41 -0.88
C TYR A 85 -7.31 7.58 -1.16
N SER A 86 -7.20 8.23 -2.31
CA SER A 86 -8.17 9.25 -2.76
C SER A 86 -9.61 8.73 -2.86
N ASP A 87 -9.81 7.51 -3.37
CA ASP A 87 -11.11 6.85 -3.43
C ASP A 87 -11.66 6.58 -2.02
N TRP A 88 -10.80 6.14 -1.09
CA TRP A 88 -11.17 5.90 0.31
C TRP A 88 -11.73 7.15 0.98
N ILE A 89 -11.01 8.28 0.87
CA ILE A 89 -11.44 9.56 1.44
C ILE A 89 -12.77 10.02 0.83
N THR A 90 -12.91 9.83 -0.48
CA THR A 90 -14.16 10.17 -1.19
C THR A 90 -15.33 9.31 -0.70
N ASN A 91 -15.12 8.02 -0.47
CA ASN A 91 -16.12 7.10 0.06
C ASN A 91 -16.59 7.54 1.46
N ARG A 92 -15.64 7.83 2.35
CA ARG A 92 -15.92 8.26 3.74
C ARG A 92 -16.64 9.59 3.85
N THR A 93 -16.37 10.50 2.92
CA THR A 93 -17.07 11.78 2.86
C THR A 93 -18.55 11.59 2.50
N LYS A 94 -18.90 10.57 1.71
CA LYS A 94 -20.29 10.26 1.33
C LYS A 94 -21.09 9.60 2.45
N ASP A 95 -20.44 8.81 3.29
CA ASP A 95 -21.09 8.04 4.36
C ASP A 95 -21.41 8.86 5.62
N GLY A 96 -21.11 10.16 5.62
CA GLY A 96 -21.42 11.07 6.72
C GLY A 96 -20.18 11.38 7.57
N GLY A 97 -19.47 12.43 7.17
CA GLY A 97 -18.40 13.00 7.98
C GLY A 97 -18.92 13.43 9.35
N VAL A 98 -18.39 12.80 10.39
CA VAL A 98 -18.17 13.45 11.69
C VAL A 98 -16.67 13.31 11.93
N GLY A 99 -15.96 14.42 11.70
CA GLY A 99 -14.57 14.56 12.14
C GLY A 99 -14.48 14.73 13.65
#